data_AF-A0A1B1UC55-F1
#
_entry.id   AF-A0A1B1UC55-F1
#
_cell.length_a   1.000
_cell.length_b   1.000
_cell.length_c   1.000
_cell.angle_alpha   90.00
_cell.angle_beta   90.00
_cell.angle_gamma   90.00
#
_symmetry.space_group_name_H-M   'P 1'
#
loop_
_entity.id
_entity.type
_entity.pdbx_description
1 polymer ?
#
loop_
_entity_poly.entity_id
_entity_poly.type
_entity_poly.pdbx_seq_one_letter_code
_entity_poly.pdbx_strand_id
1 'polypeptide(L)' 'MTNTDLIEQSFAIAWSVLERTGELGEPNWSANFLLDEIIERFRCGERRRLVLSNYAIDAYRRQPIKLVS' A
#
# COMPACT_ATOMS: atom_id res chain seq x y z
N MET A 1 -18.43 8.38 -2.41
CA MET A 1 -17.01 8.34 -1.99
C MET A 1 -16.28 9.44 -2.72
N THR A 2 -15.59 10.28 -1.98
CA THR A 2 -14.61 11.20 -2.56
C THR A 2 -13.39 10.41 -3.03
N ASN A 3 -12.56 11.01 -3.88
CA ASN A 3 -11.30 10.40 -4.33
C ASN A 3 -10.35 10.11 -3.15
N THR A 4 -10.40 10.95 -2.12
CA THR A 4 -9.63 10.78 -0.88
C THR A 4 -10.11 9.56 -0.08
N ASP A 5 -11.42 9.36 0.04
CA ASP A 5 -11.99 8.19 0.74
C ASP A 5 -11.50 6.87 0.12
N LEU A 6 -11.35 6.83 -1.21
CA LEU A 6 -10.90 5.62 -1.89
C LEU A 6 -9.43 5.31 -1.57
N ILE A 7 -8.57 6.33 -1.57
CA ILE A 7 -7.14 6.18 -1.25
C ILE A 7 -6.99 5.72 0.20
N GLU A 8 -7.66 6.40 1.14
CA GLU A 8 -7.61 6.08 2.57
C GLU A 8 -8.08 4.65 2.86
N GLN A 9 -9.22 4.23 2.29
CA GLN A 9 -9.70 2.87 2.49
C GLN A 9 -8.80 1.83 1.81
N SER A 10 -8.21 2.16 0.67
CA SER A 10 -7.26 1.26 0.00
C SER A 10 -6.00 1.07 0.84
N PHE A 11 -5.51 2.16 1.45
CA PHE A 11 -4.38 2.17 2.37
C PHE A 11 -4.67 1.35 3.63
N ALA A 12 -5.82 1.59 4.29
CA ALA A 12 -6.18 0.87 5.52
C ALA A 12 -6.22 -0.65 5.31
N ILE A 13 -6.70 -1.11 4.15
CA ILE A 13 -6.70 -2.55 3.80
C ILE A 13 -5.26 -3.05 3.63
N ALA A 14 -4.42 -2.36 2.85
CA ALA A 14 -3.05 -2.76 2.60
C ALA A 14 -2.23 -2.81 3.90
N TRP A 15 -2.34 -1.76 4.72
CA TRP A 15 -1.71 -1.68 6.04
C TRP A 15 -2.13 -2.85 6.93
N SER A 16 -3.45 -3.09 7.08
CA SER A 16 -3.96 -4.15 7.95
C SER A 16 -3.49 -5.55 7.52
N VAL A 17 -3.38 -5.80 6.22
CA VAL A 17 -2.86 -7.08 5.71
C VAL A 17 -1.40 -7.26 6.12
N LEU A 18 -0.54 -6.27 5.84
CA LEU A 18 0.90 -6.35 6.10
C LEU A 18 1.24 -6.31 7.60
N GLU A 19 0.43 -5.61 8.40
CA GLU A 19 0.57 -5.57 9.86
C GLU A 19 0.27 -6.94 10.47
N ARG A 20 -0.82 -7.59 10.04
CA ARG A 20 -1.24 -8.90 10.53
C ARG A 20 -0.29 -10.03 10.15
N THR A 21 0.47 -9.86 9.07
CA THR A 21 1.49 -10.82 8.63
C THR A 21 2.88 -10.50 9.17
N GLY A 22 3.06 -9.37 9.87
CA GLY A 22 4.36 -8.95 10.40
C GLY A 22 5.36 -8.51 9.32
N GLU A 23 4.88 -8.09 8.15
CA GLU A 23 5.70 -7.68 7.01
C GLU A 23 6.08 -6.18 7.05
N LEU A 24 5.36 -5.37 7.84
CA LEU A 24 5.66 -3.95 7.97
C LEU A 24 7.02 -3.71 8.64
N GLY A 25 7.82 -2.85 8.01
CA GLY A 25 9.12 -2.42 8.53
C GLY A 25 8.98 -1.13 9.34
N GLU A 26 9.84 -0.14 9.06
CA GLU A 26 9.71 1.17 9.70
C GLU A 26 8.36 1.81 9.33
N PRO A 27 7.55 2.26 10.31
CA PRO A 27 6.18 2.70 10.06
C PRO A 27 6.04 3.84 9.05
N ASN A 28 6.88 4.88 9.13
CA ASN A 28 6.75 6.04 8.24
C ASN A 28 7.12 5.70 6.80
N TRP A 29 8.22 4.96 6.63
CA TRP A 29 8.65 4.48 5.33
C TRP A 29 7.60 3.57 4.70
N SER A 30 7.05 2.63 5.49
CA SER A 30 6.02 1.70 5.01
C SER A 30 4.74 2.44 4.63
N ALA A 31 4.32 3.43 5.44
CA ALA A 31 3.13 4.23 5.15
C ALA A 31 3.31 5.05 3.86
N ASN A 32 4.43 5.75 3.72
CA ASN A 32 4.74 6.54 2.53
C ASN A 32 4.81 5.65 1.27
N PHE A 33 5.50 4.51 1.35
CA PHE A 33 5.60 3.58 0.24
C PHE A 33 4.23 3.10 -0.25
N LEU A 34 3.36 2.68 0.67
CA LEU A 34 2.02 2.19 0.32
C LEU A 34 1.14 3.31 -0.27
N LEU A 35 1.21 4.51 0.29
CA LEU A 35 0.47 5.67 -0.24
C LEU A 35 0.93 6.04 -1.65
N ASP A 36 2.24 6.05 -1.90
CA ASP A 36 2.79 6.39 -3.21
C ASP A 36 2.31 5.41 -4.29
N GLU A 37 2.37 4.10 -4.04
CA GLU A 37 1.86 3.08 -4.98
C GLU A 37 0.35 3.22 -5.22
N ILE A 38 -0.44 3.45 -4.17
CA ILE A 38 -1.90 3.64 -4.32
C ILE A 38 -2.20 4.89 -5.14
N ILE A 39 -1.52 6.01 -4.86
CA ILE A 39 -1.71 7.28 -5.56
C ILE A 39 -1.30 7.15 -7.02
N GLU A 40 -0.21 6.45 -7.33
CA GLU A 40 0.22 6.19 -8.71
C GLU A 40 -0.86 5.44 -9.49
N ARG A 41 -1.34 4.31 -8.97
CA ARG A 41 -2.39 3.51 -9.63
C ARG A 41 -3.70 4.28 -9.76
N PHE A 42 -4.04 5.07 -8.74
CA PHE A 42 -5.19 5.96 -8.80
C PHE A 42 -5.03 7.04 -9.89
N ARG A 43 -3.85 7.65 -10.04
CA ARG A 43 -3.58 8.60 -11.13
C ARG A 43 -3.69 7.95 -12.52
N CYS A 44 -3.35 6.67 -12.64
CA CYS A 44 -3.55 5.89 -13.87
C CYS A 44 -5.02 5.51 -14.15
N GLY A 45 -5.98 5.91 -13.30
CA GLY A 45 -7.41 5.74 -13.54
C GLY A 45 -8.04 4.52 -12.84
N GLU A 46 -7.28 3.76 -12.05
CA GLU A 46 -7.88 2.69 -11.25
C GLU A 46 -8.78 3.28 -10.15
N ARG A 47 -9.96 2.70 -9.97
CA ARG A 47 -11.00 3.15 -9.03
C ARG A 47 -11.54 2.02 -8.14
N ARG A 48 -11.11 0.78 -8.37
CA ARG A 48 -11.47 -0.38 -7.57
C ARG A 48 -10.56 -0.47 -6.35
N ARG A 49 -11.14 -0.20 -5.18
CA ARG A 49 -10.46 -0.22 -3.87
C ARG A 49 -9.56 -1.44 -3.67
N LEU A 50 -10.09 -2.65 -3.89
CA LEU A 50 -9.33 -3.88 -3.65
C LEU A 50 -8.16 -4.04 -4.62
N VAL A 51 -8.27 -3.55 -5.86
CA VAL A 51 -7.16 -3.60 -6.82
C VAL A 51 -6.03 -2.67 -6.38
N LEU A 52 -6.37 -1.45 -5.95
CA LEU A 52 -5.39 -0.49 -5.40
C LEU A 52 -4.66 -1.07 -4.18
N SER A 53 -5.39 -1.65 -3.22
CA SER A 53 -4.80 -2.29 -2.05
C SER A 53 -3.87 -3.44 -2.42
N ASN A 54 -4.33 -4.33 -3.31
CA ASN A 54 -3.54 -5.49 -3.71
C ASN A 54 -2.26 -5.10 -4.45
N TYR A 55 -2.32 -4.06 -5.31
CA TYR A 55 -1.12 -3.53 -5.95
C TYR A 55 -0.09 -3.04 -4.94
N ALA A 56 -0.52 -2.29 -3.92
CA ALA A 56 0.37 -1.78 -2.89
C ALA A 56 1.01 -2.92 -2.07
N ILE A 57 0.20 -3.93 -1.70
CA ILE A 57 0.68 -5.14 -1.00
C ILE A 57 1.73 -5.87 -1.85
N ASP A 58 1.42 -6.12 -3.12
CA ASP A 58 2.30 -6.84 -4.04
C ASP A 58 3.60 -6.05 -4.29
N ALA A 59 3.51 -4.74 -4.47
CA ALA A 59 4.68 -3.86 -4.64
C ALA A 59 5.56 -3.86 -3.39
N TYR A 60 4.95 -3.80 -2.20
CA TYR A 60 5.65 -3.83 -0.92
C TYR A 60 6.39 -5.16 -0.72
N ARG A 61 5.74 -6.29 -1.03
CA ARG A 61 6.33 -7.64 -0.94
C ARG A 61 7.45 -7.89 -1.95
N ARG A 62 7.40 -7.23 -3.11
CA ARG A 62 8.45 -7.30 -4.12
C ARG A 62 9.66 -6.44 -3.80
N GLN A 63 9.60 -5.61 -2.76
CA GLN A 63 10.78 -4.90 -2.28
C GLN A 63 11.87 -5.94 -1.99
N PRO A 64 13.09 -5.75 -2.50
CA PRO A 64 14.19 -6.62 -2.14
C PRO A 64 14.34 -6.57 -0.62
N ILE A 65 14.34 -7.74 0.01
CA ILE A 65 14.64 -7.87 1.44
C ILE A 65 15.95 -7.12 1.67
N LYS A 66 15.92 -5.97 2.34
CA LYS A 66 17.13 -5.39 2.89
C LYS A 66 17.59 -6.35 3.98
N LEU A 67 18.44 -7.30 3.60
CA LEU A 67 19.29 -8.00 4.53
C LEU A 67 20.10 -6.91 5.22
N VAL A 68 19.68 -6.53 6.43
CA VAL A 68 20.50 -5.70 7.30
C VAL A 68 21.68 -6.58 7.69
N SER A 69 22.84 -6.28 7.10
CA SER A 69 24.15 -6.76 7.57
C SER A 69 24.46 -6.21 8.96
#